data_AF-A0A8J6QS88-F1
#
_entry.id   AF-A0A8J6QS88-F1
#
_cell.length_a   1.000
_cell.length_b   1.000
_cell.length_c   1.000
_cell.angle_alpha   90.00
_cell.angle_beta   90.00
_cell.angle_gamma   90.00
#
_symmetry.space_group_name_H-M   'P 1'
#
loop_
_entity.id
_entity.type
_entity.pdbx_description
1 polymer ?
#
loop_
_entity_poly.entity_id
_entity_poly.type
_entity_poly.pdbx_seq_one_letter_code
_entity_poly.pdbx_strand_id
1 'polypeptide(L)'
;MGLKVLEHFDGSFELEPAAQESLFNLLQSEAFLQQVSQQSQCQQVEFTKLLFQPVPYSTSTPKGMPHEFEKYHGSNNYVIVNVPPNFMFNAKIFRPSRLCAVYHKLG
;
A
#
# COMPACT_ATOMS: atom_id res chain seq x y z
N MET A 1 -14.41 -16.30 -8.85
CA MET A 1 -15.05 -14.98 -8.69
C MET A 1 -13.95 -13.94 -8.81
N GLY A 2 -13.90 -13.25 -9.95
CA GLY A 2 -12.80 -12.38 -10.33
C GLY A 2 -12.79 -11.11 -9.49
N LEU A 3 -11.76 -10.97 -8.67
CA LEU A 3 -11.38 -9.69 -8.10
C LEU A 3 -11.05 -8.77 -9.28
N LYS A 4 -12.02 -7.92 -9.66
CA LYS A 4 -11.75 -6.74 -10.48
C LYS A 4 -10.66 -5.98 -9.75
N VAL A 5 -9.47 -5.92 -10.35
CA VAL A 5 -8.40 -5.03 -9.93
C VAL A 5 -8.99 -3.63 -10.06
N LEU A 6 -9.54 -3.12 -8.96
CA LEU A 6 -9.99 -1.75 -8.86
C LEU A 6 -8.71 -0.93 -8.87
N GLU A 7 -8.34 -0.43 -10.05
CA GLU A 7 -7.39 0.66 -10.26
C GLU A 7 -7.99 1.97 -9.70
N HIS A 8 -8.44 1.95 -8.44
CA HIS A 8 -8.76 3.18 -7.73
C HIS A 8 -7.44 3.77 -7.25
N PHE A 9 -6.79 4.44 -8.20
CA PHE A 9 -5.83 5.49 -7.90
C PHE A 9 -6.64 6.65 -7.32
N ASP A 10 -6.50 6.85 -6.02
CA ASP A 10 -6.85 8.10 -5.35
C ASP A 10 -6.26 9.24 -6.22
N GLY A 11 -7.11 10.09 -6.81
CA GLY A 11 -6.83 10.96 -7.96
C GLY A 11 -5.83 12.11 -7.72
N SER A 12 -4.80 11.88 -6.89
CA SER A 12 -3.77 12.84 -6.50
C SER A 12 -2.38 12.51 -7.05
N PHE A 13 -2.16 11.32 -7.63
CA PHE A 13 -0.91 10.97 -8.32
C PHE A 13 -1.14 9.89 -9.37
N GLU A 14 -0.36 9.90 -10.44
CA GLU A 14 -0.30 8.83 -11.43
C GLU A 14 1.13 8.28 -11.43
N LEU A 15 1.28 6.95 -11.37
CA LEU A 15 2.58 6.30 -11.55
C LEU A 15 2.73 5.91 -13.01
N GLU A 16 3.90 6.15 -13.59
CA GLU A 16 4.21 5.61 -14.91
C GLU A 16 4.11 4.06 -14.88
N PRO A 17 3.58 3.41 -15.93
CA PRO A 17 3.37 1.96 -15.92
C PRO A 17 4.61 1.15 -15.54
N ALA A 18 5.79 1.58 -16.02
CA ALA A 18 7.08 0.95 -15.68
C ALA A 18 7.48 1.14 -14.21
N ALA A 19 7.20 2.32 -13.64
CA ALA A 19 7.44 2.60 -12.21
C ALA A 19 6.49 1.78 -11.33
N GLN A 20 5.22 1.68 -11.72
CA GLN A 20 4.24 0.86 -11.03
C GLN A 20 4.63 -0.61 -11.02
N GLU A 21 4.99 -1.17 -12.18
CA GLU A 21 5.40 -2.58 -12.28
C GLU A 21 6.64 -2.85 -11.42
N SER A 22 7.64 -1.97 -11.49
CA SER A 22 8.84 -2.06 -10.65
C SER A 22 8.50 -2.04 -9.16
N LEU A 23 7.63 -1.12 -8.73
CA LEU A 23 7.22 -1.01 -7.34
C LEU A 23 6.43 -2.24 -6.89
N PHE A 24 5.50 -2.72 -7.72
CA PHE A 24 4.66 -3.87 -7.39
C PHE A 24 5.49 -5.14 -7.27
N ASN A 25 6.47 -5.35 -8.15
CA ASN A 25 7.40 -6.47 -8.06
C ASN A 25 8.18 -6.47 -6.73
N LEU A 26 8.61 -5.29 -6.27
CA LEU A 26 9.28 -5.15 -4.97
C LEU A 26 8.33 -5.42 -3.79
N LEU A 27 7.11 -4.86 -3.85
CA LEU A 27 6.07 -5.02 -2.82
C LEU A 27 5.48 -6.44 -2.76
N GLN A 28 5.62 -7.22 -3.83
CA GLN A 28 5.22 -8.63 -3.93
C GLN A 28 6.38 -9.60 -3.72
N SER A 29 7.61 -9.13 -3.53
CA SER A 29 8.75 -10.01 -3.30
C SER A 29 8.55 -10.85 -2.04
N GLU A 30 8.88 -12.14 -2.12
CA GLU A 30 8.67 -13.08 -1.00
C GLU A 30 9.33 -12.61 0.29
N ALA A 31 10.55 -12.05 0.18
CA ALA A 31 11.27 -11.49 1.31
C ALA A 31 10.50 -10.34 1.98
N PHE A 32 9.90 -9.44 1.20
CA PHE A 32 9.11 -8.35 1.76
C PHE A 32 7.78 -8.83 2.33
N LEU A 33 7.09 -9.77 1.67
CA LEU A 33 5.86 -10.36 2.19
C LEU A 33 6.09 -11.05 3.54
N GLN A 34 7.20 -11.78 3.71
CA GLN A 34 7.58 -12.39 4.98
C GLN A 34 7.85 -11.35 6.07
N GLN A 35 8.50 -10.23 5.73
CA GLN A 35 8.71 -9.14 6.69
C GLN A 35 7.39 -8.53 7.14
N VAL A 36 6.48 -8.26 6.20
CA VAL A 36 5.16 -7.69 6.51
C VAL A 36 4.34 -8.67 7.35
N SER A 37 4.33 -9.97 7.03
CA SER A 37 3.58 -10.96 7.82
C SER A 37 4.11 -11.10 9.25
N GLN A 38 5.44 -11.11 9.42
CA GLN A 38 6.07 -11.13 10.75
C GLN A 38 5.72 -9.90 11.58
N GLN A 39 5.81 -8.70 11.01
CA GLN A 39 5.45 -7.44 11.70
C GLN A 39 3.96 -7.39 12.05
N SER A 40 3.12 -7.98 11.20
CA SER A 40 1.67 -8.00 11.36
C SER A 40 1.16 -9.16 12.21
N GLN A 41 2.07 -10.01 12.72
CA GLN A 41 1.77 -11.20 13.50
C GLN A 41 0.77 -12.15 12.81
N CYS A 42 0.88 -12.31 11.49
CA CYS A 42 0.04 -13.22 10.71
C CYS A 42 0.90 -14.23 9.93
N GLN A 43 0.29 -15.33 9.50
CA GLN A 43 1.02 -16.40 8.80
C GLN A 43 1.51 -15.93 7.44
N GLN A 44 0.62 -15.28 6.68
CA GLN A 44 0.93 -14.80 5.34
C GLN A 44 0.20 -13.47 5.08
N VAL A 45 0.71 -12.72 4.11
CA VAL A 45 0.02 -11.55 3.57
C VAL A 45 0.03 -11.59 2.06
N GLU A 46 -0.96 -10.96 1.45
CA GLU A 46 -1.06 -10.75 0.01
C GLU A 46 -1.15 -9.25 -0.29
N PHE A 47 -0.32 -8.77 -1.22
CA PHE A 47 -0.39 -7.37 -1.65
C PHE A 47 -1.66 -7.15 -2.47
N THR A 48 -2.51 -6.23 -2.01
CA THR A 48 -3.82 -5.95 -2.65
C THR A 48 -3.73 -5.10 -3.91
N LYS A 49 -2.52 -4.64 -4.28
CA LYS A 49 -2.27 -3.64 -5.34
C LYS A 49 -2.84 -2.25 -5.06
N LEU A 50 -3.37 -2.03 -3.85
CA LEU A 50 -3.84 -0.73 -3.43
C LEU A 50 -2.69 0.07 -2.81
N LEU A 51 -2.50 1.28 -3.33
CA LEU A 51 -1.56 2.27 -2.85
C LEU A 51 -2.27 3.58 -2.59
N PHE A 52 -1.83 4.33 -1.59
CA PHE A 52 -2.34 5.67 -1.33
C PHE A 52 -1.26 6.57 -0.73
N GLN A 53 -1.48 7.88 -0.82
CA GLN A 53 -0.65 8.86 -0.14
C GLN A 53 -1.22 9.13 1.26
N PRO A 54 -0.40 9.04 2.32
CA PRO A 54 -0.84 9.52 3.62
C PRO A 54 -1.06 11.03 3.55
N VAL A 55 -2.23 11.47 4.02
CA VAL A 55 -2.61 12.89 4.03
C VAL A 55 -2.18 13.54 5.34
N PRO A 56 -1.95 14.85 5.38
CA PRO A 56 -1.73 15.57 6.63
C PRO A 56 -2.90 15.37 7.60
N TYR A 57 -2.61 15.38 8.89
CA TYR A 57 -3.64 15.43 9.92
C TYR A 57 -4.48 16.69 9.72
N SER A 58 -5.79 16.52 9.65
CA SER A 58 -6.76 17.62 9.63
C SER A 58 -7.99 17.26 10.44
N THR A 59 -8.86 18.23 10.70
CA THR A 59 -10.17 17.99 11.34
C THR A 59 -11.02 16.98 10.57
N SER A 60 -10.81 16.87 9.25
CA SER A 60 -11.52 15.92 8.38
C SER A 60 -10.77 14.60 8.20
N THR A 61 -9.49 14.52 8.56
CA THR A 61 -8.60 13.35 8.37
C THR A 61 -7.78 13.08 9.63
N PRO A 62 -8.41 12.73 10.77
CA PRO A 62 -7.72 12.60 12.04
C PRO A 62 -6.70 11.45 12.08
N LYS A 63 -6.79 10.49 11.14
CA LYS A 63 -5.84 9.36 11.02
C LYS A 63 -4.76 9.57 9.95
N GLY A 64 -4.69 10.75 9.34
CA GLY A 64 -3.71 11.04 8.29
C GLY A 64 -3.83 10.12 7.06
N MET A 65 -5.04 9.63 6.79
CA MET A 65 -5.34 8.74 5.68
C MET A 65 -6.60 9.18 4.92
N PRO A 66 -6.71 8.90 3.61
CA PRO A 66 -7.94 9.16 2.87
C PRO A 66 -9.10 8.29 3.38
N HIS A 67 -10.31 8.83 3.32
CA HIS A 67 -11.50 8.19 3.89
C HIS A 67 -11.77 6.79 3.30
N GLU A 68 -11.49 6.59 2.01
CA GLU A 68 -11.68 5.31 1.34
C GLU A 68 -10.76 4.19 1.88
N PHE A 69 -9.61 4.56 2.45
CA PHE A 69 -8.65 3.64 3.02
C PHE A 69 -8.87 3.38 4.52
N GLU A 70 -9.68 4.20 5.21
CA GLU A 70 -9.97 4.03 6.65
C GLU A 70 -10.55 2.66 6.99
N LYS A 71 -11.33 2.08 6.06
CA LYS A 71 -11.91 0.74 6.20
C LYS A 71 -10.85 -0.36 6.34
N TYR A 72 -9.67 -0.19 5.74
CA TYR A 72 -8.57 -1.15 5.84
C TYR A 72 -7.80 -1.00 7.15
N HIS A 73 -7.66 0.22 7.67
CA HIS A 73 -7.06 0.45 8.99
C HIS A 73 -7.93 -0.13 10.12
N GLY A 74 -9.26 -0.03 9.99
CA GLY A 74 -10.19 -0.55 10.99
C GLY A 74 -10.42 -2.07 10.94
N SER A 75 -9.93 -2.75 9.91
CA SER A 75 -10.21 -4.16 9.68
C SER A 75 -9.06 -5.04 10.17
N ASN A 76 -9.38 -6.11 10.89
CA ASN A 76 -8.38 -7.06 11.37
C ASN A 76 -7.76 -7.89 10.23
N ASN A 77 -8.45 -7.96 9.09
CA ASN A 77 -8.05 -8.73 7.91
C ASN A 77 -7.02 -8.00 7.06
N TYR A 78 -6.79 -6.71 7.27
CA TYR A 78 -5.85 -5.94 6.46
C TYR A 78 -4.73 -5.34 7.32
N VAL A 79 -3.62 -5.04 6.68
CA VAL A 79 -2.54 -4.24 7.26
C VAL A 79 -2.09 -3.19 6.26
N ILE A 80 -1.81 -2.01 6.77
CA ILE A 80 -1.27 -0.90 6.00
C ILE A 80 0.19 -0.74 6.41
N VAL A 81 1.09 -0.73 5.42
CA VAL A 81 2.52 -0.51 5.64
C VAL A 81 2.99 0.69 4.83
N ASN A 82 3.94 1.44 5.39
CA ASN A 82 4.62 2.48 4.62
C ASN A 82 5.53 1.82 3.60
N VAL A 83 5.47 2.27 2.35
CA VAL A 83 6.36 1.84 1.29
C VAL A 83 7.78 2.33 1.62
N PRO A 84 8.78 1.43 1.69
CA PRO A 84 10.15 1.83 1.99
C PRO A 84 10.71 2.84 0.97
N PRO A 85 11.45 3.89 1.39
CA PRO A 85 12.00 4.89 0.46
C PRO A 85 12.91 4.31 -0.62
N ASN A 86 13.65 3.24 -0.31
CA ASN A 86 14.47 2.52 -1.29
C ASN A 86 13.63 1.84 -2.39
N PHE A 87 12.41 1.39 -2.09
CA PHE A 87 11.52 0.80 -3.10
C PHE A 87 10.99 1.89 -4.04
N MET A 88 10.59 3.03 -3.48
CA MET A 88 10.18 4.19 -4.27
C MET A 88 11.32 4.68 -5.17
N PHE A 89 12.54 4.77 -4.63
CA PHE A 89 13.72 5.16 -5.40
C PHE A 89 14.05 4.17 -6.53
N ASN A 90 14.02 2.85 -6.25
CA ASN A 90 14.25 1.81 -7.26
C ASN A 90 13.20 1.85 -8.38
N ALA A 91 11.95 2.17 -8.04
CA ALA A 91 10.87 2.38 -8.99
C ALA A 91 10.89 3.76 -9.68
N LYS A 92 11.89 4.61 -9.40
CA LYS A 92 12.00 5.99 -9.90
C LYS A 92 10.82 6.90 -9.52
N ILE A 93 10.20 6.64 -8.37
CA ILE A 93 9.08 7.41 -7.82
C ILE A 93 9.63 8.48 -6.88
N PHE A 94 9.68 9.72 -7.37
CA PHE A 94 10.13 10.89 -6.59
C PHE A 94 8.98 11.77 -6.11
N ARG A 95 7.80 11.62 -6.74
CA ARG A 95 6.54 12.19 -6.30
C ARG A 95 5.48 11.11 -6.42
N PRO A 96 4.69 10.85 -5.37
CA PRO A 96 4.70 11.51 -4.06
C PRO A 96 5.90 11.14 -3.16
N SER A 97 6.10 11.86 -2.04
CA SER A 97 7.22 11.61 -1.12
C SER A 97 7.01 10.43 -0.17
N ARG A 98 5.75 10.03 0.03
CA ARG A 98 5.36 8.88 0.85
C ARG A 98 4.24 8.13 0.16
N LEU A 99 4.29 6.82 0.24
CA LEU A 99 3.23 5.92 -0.16
C LEU A 99 2.96 4.91 0.95
N CYS A 100 1.70 4.52 1.08
CA CYS A 100 1.25 3.44 1.91
C CYS A 100 0.69 2.33 1.01
N ALA A 101 0.98 1.09 1.36
CA ALA A 101 0.52 -0.10 0.67
C ALA A 101 -0.40 -0.91 1.56
N VAL A 102 -1.48 -1.44 0.98
CA VAL A 102 -2.45 -2.27 1.69
C VAL A 102 -2.19 -3.75 1.39
N TYR A 103 -2.12 -4.54 2.45
CA TYR A 103 -1.97 -5.99 2.39
C TYR A 103 -3.17 -6.66 3.05
N HIS A 104 -3.60 -7.77 2.46
CA HIS A 104 -4.59 -8.66 3.05
C HIS A 104 -3.85 -9.72 3.86
N LYS A 105 -4.21 -9.88 5.13
CA LYS A 105 -3.67 -10.93 5.99
C LYS A 105 -4.36 -12.24 5.64
N LEU A 106 -3.55 -13.26 5.38
CA LEU A 106 -3.98 -14.63 5.17
C LEU A 106 -3.61 -15.43 6.43
N GLY A 107 -4.63 -15.89 7.14
CA GLY A 107 -4.53 -16.60 8.41
C GLY A 107 -5.90 -17.07 8.91
#